data_AF-R0KST5-F1
#
_entry.id   AF-R0KST5-F1
#
_cell.length_a   1.000
_cell.length_b   1.000
_cell.length_c   1.000
_cell.angle_alpha   90.00
_cell.angle_beta   90.00
_cell.angle_gamma   90.00
#
_symmetry.space_group_name_H-M   'P 1'
#
loop_
_entity.id
_entity.type
_entity.pdbx_description
1 polymer ?
#
loop_
_entity_poly.entity_id
_entity_poly.type
_entity_poly.pdbx_seq_one_letter_code
_entity_poly.pdbx_strand_id
1 'polypeptide(L)'
;MIYLVDSYNSTDPSVFMSNMMYAVSLMCRYEVPLLCTFNKIDIESSTKIEDWIRDFESFNASLNENKLHTPLLRSMALHFEEFYNSVKTVSISSTTGLGKESFFEKVKEILSCEKSELSE
;
A
#
# COMPACT_ATOMS: atom_id res chain seq x y z
N MET A 1 7.39 0.54 -11.00
CA MET A 1 8.15 -0.18 -9.95
C MET A 1 7.21 -1.04 -9.11
N ILE A 2 7.61 -2.26 -8.70
CA ILE A 2 6.78 -3.13 -7.84
C ILE A 2 7.41 -3.18 -6.44
N TYR A 3 6.63 -2.82 -5.43
CA TYR A 3 7.03 -2.90 -4.03
C TYR A 3 6.28 -4.04 -3.35
N LEU A 4 7.00 -5.06 -2.89
CA LEU A 4 6.40 -6.25 -2.29
C LEU A 4 6.34 -6.11 -0.77
N VAL A 5 5.15 -6.26 -0.21
CA VAL A 5 4.88 -6.17 1.23
C VAL A 5 4.35 -7.50 1.73
N ASP A 6 4.78 -7.91 2.91
CA ASP A 6 4.25 -9.09 3.60
C ASP A 6 2.93 -8.75 4.30
N SER A 7 1.83 -9.32 3.84
CA SER A 7 0.49 -9.07 4.43
C SER A 7 0.40 -9.54 5.88
N TYR A 8 1.00 -10.68 6.22
CA TYR A 8 0.86 -11.28 7.54
C TYR A 8 1.52 -10.40 8.63
N ASN A 9 2.75 -9.94 8.37
CA ASN A 9 3.46 -9.08 9.32
C ASN A 9 2.91 -7.64 9.33
N SER A 10 2.27 -7.21 8.24
CA SER A 10 1.64 -5.88 8.16
C SER A 10 0.27 -5.82 8.86
N THR A 11 -0.13 -6.88 9.58
CA THR A 11 -1.25 -6.83 10.53
C THR A 11 -0.95 -5.97 11.75
N ASP A 12 0.34 -5.77 12.08
CA ASP A 12 0.76 -4.76 13.05
C ASP A 12 0.74 -3.37 12.38
N PRO A 13 -0.06 -2.40 12.90
CA PRO A 13 -0.09 -1.04 12.39
C PRO A 13 1.29 -0.38 12.27
N SER A 14 2.21 -0.71 13.18
CA SER A 14 3.57 -0.15 13.20
C SER A 14 4.40 -0.61 11.99
N VAL A 15 4.28 -1.90 11.63
CA VAL A 15 4.96 -2.50 10.48
C VAL A 15 4.34 -2.02 9.18
N PHE A 16 3.01 -1.99 9.12
CA PHE A 16 2.28 -1.46 7.97
C PHE A 16 2.71 -0.02 7.67
N MET A 17 2.68 0.84 8.68
CA MET A 17 3.06 2.24 8.55
C MET A 17 4.50 2.41 8.06
N SER A 18 5.44 1.65 8.62
CA SER A 18 6.85 1.71 8.20
C SER A 18 7.03 1.28 6.74
N ASN A 19 6.32 0.24 6.30
CA ASN A 19 6.34 -0.22 4.91
C ASN A 19 5.75 0.82 3.95
N MET A 20 4.67 1.48 4.36
CA MET A 20 4.02 2.52 3.56
C MET A 20 4.87 3.79 3.46
N MET A 21 5.45 4.25 4.57
CA MET A 21 6.42 5.34 4.60
C MET A 21 7.57 5.09 3.63
N TYR A 22 8.08 3.86 3.62
CA TYR A 22 9.15 3.47 2.71
C TYR A 22 8.68 3.51 1.25
N ALA A 23 7.49 2.98 0.94
CA ALA A 23 6.91 3.07 -0.39
C ALA A 23 6.80 4.52 -0.88
N VAL A 24 6.28 5.43 -0.05
CA VAL A 24 6.19 6.87 -0.37
C VAL A 24 7.58 7.45 -0.61
N SER A 25 8.58 7.12 0.22
CA SER A 25 9.95 7.60 0.03
C SER A 25 10.55 7.16 -1.30
N LEU A 26 10.25 5.93 -1.76
CA LEU A 26 10.70 5.42 -3.04
C LEU A 26 9.97 6.13 -4.19
N MET A 27 8.67 6.35 -4.07
CA MET A 27 7.88 7.09 -5.06
C MET A 27 8.44 8.51 -5.24
N CYS A 28 8.68 9.24 -4.15
CA CYS A 28 9.25 10.59 -4.21
C CYS A 28 10.69 10.62 -4.72
N ARG A 29 11.48 9.56 -4.47
CA ARG A 29 12.89 9.51 -4.90
C ARG A 29 13.04 9.19 -6.37
N TYR A 30 12.23 8.27 -6.88
CA TYR A 30 12.38 7.73 -8.22
C TYR A 30 11.38 8.31 -9.22
N GLU A 31 10.34 9.00 -8.75
CA GLU A 31 9.32 9.65 -9.60
C GLU A 31 8.68 8.69 -10.61
N VAL A 32 8.55 7.41 -10.24
CA VAL A 32 7.93 6.36 -11.07
C VAL A 32 6.68 5.79 -10.39
N PRO A 33 5.69 5.33 -11.17
CA PRO A 33 4.51 4.70 -10.61
C PRO A 33 4.90 3.44 -9.81
N LEU A 34 4.42 3.39 -8.56
CA LEU A 34 4.70 2.33 -7.61
C LEU A 34 3.44 1.47 -7.44
N LEU A 35 3.57 0.16 -7.73
CA LEU A 35 2.56 -0.85 -7.43
C LEU A 35 2.90 -1.52 -6.10
N CYS A 36 2.11 -1.27 -5.07
CA CYS A 36 2.27 -1.93 -3.78
C CYS A 36 1.56 -3.30 -3.80
N THR A 37 2.34 -4.37 -3.69
CA THR A 37 1.86 -5.75 -3.81
C THR A 37 1.92 -6.44 -2.45
N PHE A 38 0.77 -6.71 -1.87
CA PHE A 38 0.60 -7.40 -0.60
C PHE A 38 0.59 -8.92 -0.83
N ASN A 39 1.65 -9.60 -0.40
CA ASN A 39 1.83 -11.04 -0.60
C ASN A 39 1.43 -11.84 0.65
N LYS A 40 1.15 -13.13 0.44
CA LYS A 40 0.75 -14.13 1.47
C LYS A 40 -0.70 -14.00 1.94
N ILE A 41 -1.61 -13.61 1.05
CA ILE A 41 -3.05 -13.55 1.37
C ILE A 41 -3.69 -14.90 1.69
N ASP A 42 -2.99 -16.00 1.41
CA ASP A 42 -3.38 -17.36 1.81
C ASP A 42 -3.29 -17.60 3.31
N ILE A 43 -2.49 -16.81 4.04
CA ILE A 43 -2.33 -16.91 5.50
C ILE A 43 -3.28 -15.97 6.22
N GLU A 44 -3.35 -14.71 5.78
CA GLU A 44 -4.22 -13.67 6.36
C GLU A 44 -4.85 -12.84 5.25
N SER A 45 -6.15 -12.56 5.36
CA SER A 45 -6.88 -11.75 4.38
C SER A 45 -6.38 -10.30 4.35
N SER A 46 -6.19 -9.75 3.16
CA SER A 46 -5.76 -8.35 2.94
C SER A 46 -6.82 -7.30 3.27
N THR A 47 -8.03 -7.69 3.66
CA THR A 47 -9.17 -6.77 3.87
C THR A 47 -8.87 -5.68 4.88
N LYS A 48 -8.26 -6.02 6.03
CA LYS A 48 -7.87 -5.01 7.04
C LYS A 48 -6.90 -3.98 6.49
N ILE A 49 -5.96 -4.41 5.66
CA ILE A 49 -4.94 -3.54 5.06
C ILE A 49 -5.60 -2.63 4.02
N GLU A 50 -6.50 -3.19 3.20
CA GLU A 50 -7.28 -2.42 2.23
C GLU A 50 -8.18 -1.38 2.91
N ASP A 51 -8.78 -1.74 4.05
CA ASP A 51 -9.56 -0.81 4.87
C ASP A 51 -8.68 0.30 5.44
N TRP A 52 -7.47 0.01 5.92
CA TRP A 52 -6.54 1.06 6.41
C TRP A 52 -6.04 2.01 5.33
N ILE A 53 -5.93 1.53 4.09
CA ILE A 53 -5.53 2.35 2.94
C ILE A 53 -6.68 3.26 2.51
N ARG A 54 -7.92 2.75 2.53
CA ARG A 54 -9.12 3.49 2.08
C ARG A 54 -9.71 4.39 3.15
N ASP A 55 -9.67 3.95 4.40
CA ASP A 55 -10.23 4.61 5.56
C ASP A 55 -9.12 4.86 6.60
N PHE A 56 -8.58 6.06 6.51
CA PHE A 56 -7.53 6.52 7.41
C PHE A 56 -8.03 6.66 8.87
N GLU A 57 -9.31 6.91 9.11
CA GLU A 57 -9.83 7.03 10.48
C GLU A 57 -9.80 5.69 11.21
N SER A 58 -10.14 4.60 10.50
CA SER A 58 -9.99 3.23 10.99
C SER A 58 -8.54 2.90 11.35
N PHE A 59 -7.59 3.31 10.50
CA PHE A 59 -6.16 3.15 10.79
C PHE A 59 -5.72 3.96 12.02
N ASN A 60 -6.12 5.24 12.12
CA ASN A 60 -5.79 6.09 13.25
C ASN A 60 -6.36 5.56 14.58
N ALA A 61 -7.56 4.96 14.55
CA ALA A 61 -8.11 4.26 15.72
C ALA A 61 -7.22 3.10 16.18
N SER A 62 -6.71 2.29 15.25
CA SER A 62 -5.80 1.18 15.57
C SER A 62 -4.43 1.62 16.13
N LEU A 63 -3.94 2.81 15.73
CA LEU A 63 -2.73 3.42 16.29
C LEU A 63 -2.94 3.90 17.74
N ASN A 64 -4.14 4.41 18.04
CA ASN A 64 -4.50 4.88 19.37
C ASN A 64 -4.48 3.75 20.40
N GLU A 65 -4.94 2.56 20.01
CA GLU A 65 -4.97 1.36 20.86
C GLU A 65 -3.56 0.85 21.19
N ASN A 66 -2.63 0.94 20.25
CA ASN A 66 -1.25 0.45 20.41
C ASN A 66 -0.31 1.43 21.14
N LYS A 67 -0.83 2.55 21.67
CA LYS A 67 -0.05 3.63 22.32
C LYS A 67 1.07 4.20 21.43
N LEU A 68 1.02 3.98 20.12
CA LEU A 68 1.94 4.58 19.14
C LEU A 68 1.51 6.02 18.84
N HIS A 69 1.21 6.80 19.87
CA HIS A 69 0.83 8.20 19.76
C HIS A 69 2.08 9.07 19.72
N THR A 70 2.61 9.27 18.53
CA THR A 70 3.53 10.39 18.31
C THR A 70 2.75 11.48 17.59
N PRO A 71 2.66 12.73 18.12
CA PRO A 71 1.99 13.85 17.45
C PRO A 71 2.38 14.03 15.98
N LEU A 72 3.61 13.64 15.64
CA LEU A 72 4.14 13.56 14.29
C LEU A 72 3.30 12.67 13.35
N LEU A 73 2.89 11.48 13.81
CA LEU A 73 2.10 10.55 13.01
C LEU A 73 0.73 11.11 12.64
N ARG A 74 0.12 11.87 13.55
CA ARG A 74 -1.15 12.57 13.31
C ARG A 74 -1.00 13.75 12.34
N SER A 75 0.16 14.41 12.29
CA SER A 75 0.40 15.46 11.30
C SER A 75 0.69 14.90 9.92
N MET A 76 1.38 13.76 9.83
CA MET A 76 1.68 13.12 8.55
C MET A 76 0.48 12.36 7.96
N ALA A 77 -0.41 11.86 8.83
CA ALA A 77 -1.70 11.24 8.51
C ALA A 77 -2.50 11.91 7.37
N LEU A 78 -2.78 13.21 7.49
CA LEU A 78 -3.57 13.97 6.51
C LEU A 78 -2.87 14.07 5.16
N HIS A 79 -1.54 14.19 5.18
CA HIS A 79 -0.75 14.14 3.96
C HIS A 79 -0.82 12.74 3.35
N PHE A 80 -0.82 11.68 4.16
CA PHE A 80 -0.89 10.32 3.67
C PHE A 80 -2.23 9.92 3.06
N GLU A 81 -3.33 10.55 3.43
CA GLU A 81 -4.64 10.25 2.85
C GLU A 81 -4.67 10.50 1.33
N GLU A 82 -4.15 11.63 0.88
CA GLU A 82 -4.04 11.94 -0.56
C GLU A 82 -3.09 10.96 -1.27
N PHE A 83 -1.99 10.60 -0.61
CA PHE A 83 -1.01 9.68 -1.18
C PHE A 83 -1.55 8.26 -1.27
N TYR A 84 -2.19 7.73 -0.22
CA TYR A 84 -2.76 6.38 -0.22
C TYR A 84 -3.84 6.20 -1.28
N ASN A 85 -4.63 7.23 -1.55
CA ASN A 85 -5.59 7.23 -2.65
C ASN A 85 -4.92 7.15 -4.03
N SER A 86 -3.69 7.65 -4.17
CA SER A 86 -2.92 7.57 -5.42
C SER A 86 -2.11 6.27 -5.58
N VAL A 87 -1.78 5.60 -4.47
CA VAL A 87 -0.96 4.37 -4.50
C VAL A 87 -1.81 3.22 -5.01
N LYS A 88 -1.39 2.64 -6.14
CA LYS A 88 -2.03 1.43 -6.67
C LYS A 88 -1.61 0.24 -5.82
N THR A 89 -2.59 -0.49 -5.31
CA THR A 89 -2.36 -1.67 -4.48
C THR A 89 -2.97 -2.92 -5.09
N VAL A 90 -2.38 -4.07 -4.80
CA VAL A 90 -2.91 -5.37 -5.19
C VAL A 90 -2.49 -6.44 -4.18
N SER A 91 -3.37 -7.40 -3.96
CA SER A 91 -3.21 -8.44 -2.96
C SER A 91 -3.06 -9.80 -3.68
N ILE A 92 -1.98 -10.54 -3.39
CA ILE A 92 -1.63 -11.79 -4.07
C ILE A 92 -1.18 -12.88 -3.08
N SER A 93 -1.27 -14.14 -3.51
CA SER A 93 -0.57 -15.25 -2.88
C SER A 93 0.34 -15.91 -3.90
N SER A 94 1.65 -15.80 -3.67
CA SER A 94 2.64 -16.46 -4.53
C SER A 94 2.57 -17.99 -4.45
N THR A 95 2.06 -18.57 -3.36
CA THR A 95 1.96 -20.02 -3.17
C THR A 95 0.76 -20.61 -3.89
N THR A 96 -0.42 -20.00 -3.71
CA THR A 96 -1.69 -20.52 -4.24
C THR A 96 -2.04 -19.94 -5.61
N GLY A 97 -1.39 -18.85 -6.01
CA GLY A 97 -1.70 -18.13 -7.25
C GLY A 97 -2.92 -17.20 -7.15
N LEU A 98 -3.52 -17.04 -5.97
CA LEU A 98 -4.63 -16.11 -5.75
C LEU A 98 -4.20 -14.67 -6.06
N GLY A 99 -5.10 -13.90 -6.68
CA GLY A 99 -4.86 -12.48 -7.02
C GLY A 99 -3.92 -12.24 -8.21
N LYS A 100 -3.38 -13.30 -8.82
CA LYS A 100 -2.43 -13.21 -9.95
C LYS A 100 -3.00 -12.47 -11.16
N GLU A 101 -4.27 -12.72 -11.51
CA GLU A 101 -4.93 -12.04 -12.63
C GLU A 101 -5.07 -10.54 -12.39
N SER A 102 -5.59 -10.16 -11.22
CA SER A 102 -5.68 -8.76 -10.76
C SER A 102 -4.33 -8.06 -10.77
N PHE A 103 -3.26 -8.75 -10.35
CA PHE A 103 -1.90 -8.23 -10.43
C PHE A 103 -1.48 -7.90 -11.87
N PHE A 104 -1.69 -8.81 -12.82
CA PHE A 104 -1.34 -8.55 -14.22
C PHE A 104 -2.21 -7.47 -14.86
N GLU A 105 -3.47 -7.36 -14.48
CA GLU A 105 -4.35 -6.26 -14.91
C GLU A 105 -3.82 -4.91 -14.42
N LYS A 106 -3.47 -4.80 -13.14
CA LYS A 106 -2.89 -3.57 -12.56
C LYS A 106 -1.55 -3.21 -13.16
N VAL A 107 -0.70 -4.20 -13.44
CA VAL A 107 0.57 -3.96 -14.15
C VAL A 107 0.31 -3.43 -15.56
N LYS A 108 -0.64 -4.01 -16.30
CA LYS A 108 -1.02 -3.51 -17.63
C LYS A 108 -1.56 -2.08 -17.57
N GLU A 109 -2.41 -1.78 -16.58
CA GLU A 109 -2.98 -0.46 -16.36
C GLU A 109 -1.87 0.60 -16.12
N ILE A 110 -0.88 0.27 -15.29
CA ILE A 110 0.27 1.15 -15.04
C ILE A 110 1.09 1.37 -16.32
N LEU A 111 1.40 0.30 -17.04
CA LEU A 111 2.16 0.37 -18.29
C LEU A 111 1.41 1.15 -19.39
N SER A 112 0.08 1.11 -19.41
CA SER A 112 -0.71 1.92 -20.34
C SER A 112 -0.70 3.41 -19.99
N CYS A 113 -0.75 3.76 -18.70
CA CYS A 113 -0.65 5.15 -18.25
C CYS A 113 0.73 5.76 -18.55
N GLU A 114 1.82 5.03 -18.35
CA GLU A 114 3.17 5.52 -18.69
C GLU A 114 3.29 5.83 -20.19
N LYS A 115 2.68 5.02 -21.06
CA LYS A 115 2.76 5.23 -22.51
C LYS A 115 2.01 6.46 -22.99
N SER A 116 0.92 6.86 -22.32
CA SER A 116 0.22 8.11 -22.64
C SER A 116 1.04 9.34 -22.27
N GLU A 117 1.73 9.32 -21.13
CA GLU A 117 2.55 10.46 -20.64
C GLU A 117 3.85 10.64 -21.45
N LEU A 118 4.36 9.59 -22.10
CA LEU A 118 5.52 9.65 -23.00
C LEU A 118 5.17 10.07 -24.44
N SER A 119 3.88 10.21 -24.76
CA SER A 119 3.40 10.55 -26.11
C SER A 119 2.87 11.98 -26.26
N GLU A 120 2.89 12.77 -25.18
CA GLU A 120 2.71 14.23 -25.16
C GLU A 120 4.07 14.94 -25.01
#